data_AF-A0A8T7C000-F1
#
_entry.id   AF-A0A8T7C000-F1
#
_cell.length_a   1.000
_cell.length_b   1.000
_cell.length_c   1.000
_cell.angle_alpha   90.00
_cell.angle_beta   90.00
_cell.angle_gamma   90.00
#
_symmetry.space_group_name_H-M   'P 1'
#
loop_
_entity.id
_entity.type
_entity.pdbx_description
1 polymer ?
#
loop_
_entity_poly.entity_id
_entity_poly.type
_entity_poly.pdbx_seq_one_letter_code
_entity_poly.pdbx_strand_id
1 'polypeptide(L)' 'MPDALCIGELLIDFVPTVTGTDLISAPEFRKAAGGAPGNVAVGLQQLGIASGFI' A
#
# COMPACT_ATOMS: atom_id res chain seq x y z
N MET A 1 -0.15 -0.04 23.53
CA MET A 1 1.12 -0.24 22.80
C MET A 1 0.84 -1.26 21.71
N PRO A 2 1.39 -1.12 20.50
CA PRO A 2 1.15 -2.08 19.43
C PRO A 2 1.81 -3.42 19.76
N ASP A 3 1.14 -4.51 19.38
CA ASP A 3 1.68 -5.87 19.44
C ASP A 3 2.75 -6.09 18.34
N ALA A 4 2.65 -5.34 17.24
CA ALA A 4 3.60 -5.35 16.13
C ALA A 4 3.92 -3.94 15.63
N LEU A 5 5.21 -3.67 15.41
CA LEU A 5 5.69 -2.42 14.81
C LEU A 5 6.27 -2.70 13.42
N CYS A 6 5.67 -2.11 12.39
CA CYS A 6 6.14 -2.21 11.01
C CYS A 6 6.95 -0.95 10.67
N ILE A 7 8.23 -1.12 10.35
CA ILE A 7 9.12 0.01 10.08
C ILE A 7 9.47 0.03 8.59
N GLY A 8 9.29 1.18 7.93
CA GLY A 8 9.78 1.39 6.58
C GLY A 8 9.08 2.50 5.82
N GLU A 9 8.93 2.33 4.51
CA GLU A 9 8.48 3.39 3.62
C GLU A 9 7.01 3.21 3.21
N LEU A 10 6.26 4.30 3.23
CA LEU A 10 4.96 4.40 2.56
C LEU A 10 5.15 4.95 1.16
N LEU A 11 4.51 4.31 0.19
CA LEU A 11 4.57 4.66 -1.21
C LEU A 11 3.18 5.04 -1.72
N ILE A 12 3.16 5.73 -2.85
CA ILE A 12 1.93 5.93 -3.63
C ILE A 12 2.09 5.16 -4.92
N ASP A 13 1.31 4.11 -5.08
CA ASP A 13 1.28 3.32 -6.30
C ASP A 13 0.33 3.99 -7.30
N PHE A 14 0.85 4.31 -8.49
CA PHE A 14 0.04 4.79 -9.60
C PHE A 14 -0.37 3.59 -10.44
N VAL A 15 -1.60 3.12 -10.22
CA VAL A 15 -2.15 1.94 -10.90
C VAL A 15 -2.94 2.39 -12.14
N PRO A 16 -2.60 1.94 -13.36
CA PRO A 16 -3.35 2.32 -14.55
C PRO A 16 -4.80 1.83 -14.46
N THR A 17 -5.75 2.61 -14.95
CA THR A 17 -7.19 2.28 -14.88
C THR A 17 -7.61 1.19 -15.87
N VAL A 18 -6.76 0.91 -16.87
CA VAL A 18 -6.94 -0.12 -17.89
C VAL A 18 -5.70 -1.00 -17.99
N THR A 19 -5.88 -2.25 -18.43
CA THR A 19 -4.79 -3.22 -18.63
C THR A 19 -4.59 -3.51 -20.12
N GLY A 20 -3.44 -4.09 -20.48
CA GLY A 20 -3.11 -4.41 -21.88
C GLY A 20 -2.57 -3.23 -22.70
N THR A 21 -2.19 -2.13 -22.05
CA THR A 21 -1.52 -0.98 -22.67
C THR A 21 -0.13 -0.79 -22.04
N ASP A 22 0.76 -0.10 -22.76
CA ASP A 22 2.00 0.40 -22.16
C ASP A 22 1.69 1.48 -21.13
N LEU A 23 2.56 1.65 -20.13
CA LEU A 23 2.39 2.68 -19.10
C LEU A 23 2.37 4.10 -19.68
N ILE A 24 3.15 4.36 -20.74
CA ILE A 24 3.19 5.68 -21.38
C ILE A 24 1.91 6.02 -22.15
N SER A 25 1.14 5.01 -22.56
CA SER A 25 -0.11 5.16 -23.30
C SER A 25 -1.36 4.98 -22.42
N ALA A 26 -1.19 4.72 -21.12
CA ALA A 26 -2.30 4.59 -20.20
C ALA A 26 -3.05 5.93 -20.08
N PRO A 27 -4.39 5.94 -20.23
CA PRO A 27 -5.18 7.17 -20.25
C PRO A 27 -5.29 7.83 -18.86
N GLU A 28 -5.23 7.04 -17.79
CA GLU A 28 -5.38 7.52 -16.41
C GLU A 28 -4.72 6.55 -15.42
N PHE A 29 -4.28 7.10 -14.28
CA PHE A 29 -3.78 6.35 -13.13
C PHE A 29 -4.58 6.65 -11.87
N ARG A 30 -4.98 5.60 -11.15
CA ARG A 30 -5.53 5.69 -9.80
C ARG A 30 -4.40 5.57 -8.78
N LYS A 31 -4.34 6.52 -7.85
CA LYS A 31 -3.43 6.46 -6.70
C LYS A 31 -3.90 5.39 -5.70
N ALA A 32 -3.00 4.54 -5.25
CA ALA A 32 -3.21 3.58 -4.18
C ALA A 32 -2.10 3.71 -3.13
N ALA A 33 -2.40 3.37 -1.87
CA ALA A 33 -1.36 3.26 -0.86
C ALA A 33 -0.50 2.03 -1.15
N GLY A 34 0.80 2.22 -1.19
CA GLY A 34 1.81 1.17 -1.37
C GLY A 34 2.82 1.15 -0.23
N GLY A 35 3.80 0.25 -0.33
CA GLY A 35 4.82 0.04 0.70
C GLY A 35 4.55 -1.23 1.50
N ALA A 36 5.47 -2.20 1.40
CA ALA A 36 5.31 -3.51 2.03
C ALA A 36 5.08 -3.42 3.56
N PRO A 37 5.85 -2.62 4.33
CA PRO A 37 5.64 -2.55 5.78
C PRO A 37 4.30 -1.88 6.14
N GLY A 38 3.83 -0.91 5.34
CA GLY A 38 2.52 -0.28 5.52
C GLY A 38 1.37 -1.26 5.28
N ASN A 39 1.48 -2.06 4.22
CA ASN A 39 0.49 -3.09 3.90
C ASN A 39 0.41 -4.18 4.99
N VAL A 40 1.56 -4.55 5.59
CA VAL A 40 1.59 -5.49 6.73
C VAL A 40 0.88 -4.90 7.95
N ALA A 41 1.15 -3.64 8.31
CA ALA A 41 0.46 -2.97 9.42
C ALA A 41 -1.06 -2.94 9.21
N VAL A 42 -1.52 -2.54 8.02
CA VAL A 42 -2.95 -2.53 7.69
C VAL A 42 -3.56 -3.93 7.77
N GLY A 43 -2.89 -4.95 7.23
CA GLY A 43 -3.35 -6.34 7.28
C GLY A 43 -3.48 -6.86 8.72
N LEU A 44 -2.51 -6.58 9.59
CA LEU A 44 -2.57 -6.93 11.01
C LEU A 44 -3.74 -6.23 11.71
N GLN A 45 -3.95 -4.94 11.43
CA GLN A 45 -5.06 -4.19 11.98
C GLN A 45 -6.42 -4.74 11.54
N GLN A 46 -6.55 -5.18 10.29
CA GLN A 46 -7.76 -5.82 9.76
C GLN A 46 -8.06 -7.18 10.41
N LEU A 47 -7.02 -7.88 10.88
CA LEU A 47 -7.15 -9.14 11.62
C LEU A 47 -7.36 -8.96 13.13
N GLY A 48 -7.46 -7.72 13.61
CA GLY A 48 -7.68 -7.40 15.03
C GLY A 48 -6.41 -7.37 15.89
N ILE A 49 -5.23 -7.39 15.28
CA ILE A 49 -3.94 -7.28 15.97
C ILE A 49 -3.57 -5.79 16.05
N ALA A 50 -3.23 -5.30 17.24
CA ALA A 50 -2.83 -3.90 17.39
C ALA A 50 -1.47 -3.69 16.72
N SER A 51 -1.42 -2.87 15.65
CA SER A 51 -0.17 -2.60 14.94
C SER A 51 0.14 -1.10 14.88
N GLY A 52 1.42 -0.77 14.76
CA GLY A 52 1.93 0.58 14.55
C GLY A 52 2.86 0.63 13.34
N PHE A 53 3.01 1.80 12.76
CA PHE A 53 3.90 2.05 11.63
C PHE A 53 4.86 3.20 11.93
N ILE A 54 6.13 3.06 11.55
CA ILE A 54 7.17 4.12 11.59
C ILE A 54 7.87 4.20 10.24
#